data_AF-A0A929Z7P0-F1
#
_entry.id   AF-A0A929Z7P0-F1
#
_cell.length_a   1.000
_cell.length_b   1.000
_cell.length_c   1.000
_cell.angle_alpha   90.00
_cell.angle_beta   90.00
_cell.angle_gamma   90.00
#
_symmetry.space_group_name_H-M   'P 1'
#
loop_
_entity.id
_entity.type
_entity.pdbx_description
1 polymer ?
#
loop_
_entity_poly.entity_id
_entity_poly.type
_entity_poly.pdbx_seq_one_letter_code
_entity_poly.pdbx_strand_id
1 'polypeptide(L)'
;LVVFKIESVKLFDDMVNDINDSSVSTLMRAFIPGTASEEVRDGGEEEPRSEGNYTETKQEFDERGELVDVNEAQAQAGAPDQLPQQPLVKDKMPGRNDPCPCGSGKKFKNCHGKGIV
;
A
#
# COMPACT_ATOMS: atom_id res chain seq x y z
N LEU A 1 53.97 -18.35 -9.18
CA LEU A 1 52.90 -18.59 -8.18
C LEU A 1 52.60 -17.36 -7.33
N VAL A 2 53.59 -16.69 -6.75
CA VAL A 2 53.35 -15.50 -5.89
C VAL A 2 52.70 -14.36 -6.68
N VAL A 3 53.22 -14.00 -7.87
CA VAL A 3 52.67 -12.91 -8.72
C VAL A 3 51.20 -13.12 -9.06
N PHE A 4 50.83 -14.34 -9.48
CA PHE A 4 49.42 -14.69 -9.75
C PHE A 4 48.54 -14.44 -8.53
N LYS A 5 48.97 -14.82 -7.33
CA LYS A 5 48.19 -14.61 -6.10
C LYS A 5 47.98 -13.13 -5.78
N ILE A 6 49.00 -12.28 -5.97
CA ILE A 6 48.88 -10.83 -5.71
C ILE A 6 48.00 -10.15 -6.76
N GLU A 7 48.09 -10.58 -8.01
CA GLU A 7 47.32 -10.02 -9.12
C GLU A 7 45.84 -10.45 -9.07
N SER A 8 45.56 -11.70 -8.70
CA SER A 8 44.19 -12.19 -8.51
C SER A 8 43.48 -11.51 -7.34
N VAL A 9 44.20 -11.19 -6.25
CA VAL A 9 43.59 -10.46 -5.12
C VAL A 9 43.23 -9.03 -5.50
N LYS A 10 44.09 -8.33 -6.27
CA LYS A 10 43.77 -6.98 -6.77
C LYS A 10 42.52 -6.98 -7.65
N LEU A 11 42.44 -7.91 -8.60
CA LEU A 11 41.25 -8.06 -9.46
C LEU A 11 39.98 -8.38 -8.66
N PHE A 12 40.12 -9.15 -7.59
CA PHE A 12 39.01 -9.43 -6.69
C PHE A 12 38.59 -8.20 -5.89
N ASP A 13 39.55 -7.43 -5.36
CA ASP A 13 39.28 -6.17 -4.65
C ASP A 13 38.57 -5.16 -5.57
N ASP A 14 39.03 -5.02 -6.82
CA ASP A 14 38.41 -4.15 -7.83
C ASP A 14 36.95 -4.59 -8.11
N MET A 15 36.71 -5.89 -8.32
CA MET A 15 35.36 -6.43 -8.53
C MET A 15 34.43 -6.16 -7.34
N VAL A 16 34.93 -6.31 -6.10
CA VAL A 16 34.12 -6.07 -4.89
C VAL A 16 33.74 -4.59 -4.79
N ASN A 17 34.65 -3.68 -5.12
CA ASN A 17 34.36 -2.25 -5.14
C ASN A 17 33.28 -1.91 -6.18
N ASP A 18 33.37 -2.47 -7.38
CA ASP A 18 32.35 -2.27 -8.43
C ASP A 18 30.96 -2.78 -8.00
N ILE A 19 30.90 -3.94 -7.35
CA ILE A 19 29.65 -4.51 -6.81
C ILE A 19 29.07 -3.60 -5.73
N ASN A 20 29.90 -3.09 -4.83
CA ASN A 20 29.46 -2.19 -3.76
C ASN A 20 28.90 -0.89 -4.33
N ASP A 21 29.60 -0.27 -5.28
CA ASP A 21 29.17 0.98 -5.92
C ASP A 21 27.86 0.77 -6.70
N SER A 22 27.74 -0.33 -7.43
CA SER A 22 26.51 -0.70 -8.14
C SER A 22 25.34 -0.96 -7.20
N SER A 23 25.59 -1.63 -6.07
CA SER A 23 24.57 -1.92 -5.07
C SER A 23 24.05 -0.64 -4.41
N VAL A 24 24.95 0.24 -3.97
CA VAL A 24 24.59 1.54 -3.36
C VAL A 24 23.91 2.44 -4.37
N SER A 25 24.41 2.52 -5.61
CA SER A 25 23.78 3.27 -6.70
C SER A 25 22.37 2.78 -6.98
N THR A 26 22.18 1.46 -7.05
CA THR A 26 20.86 0.85 -7.24
C THR A 26 19.94 1.20 -6.08
N LEU A 27 20.37 1.06 -4.82
CA LEU A 27 19.55 1.41 -3.66
C LEU A 27 19.14 2.89 -3.63
N MET A 28 20.06 3.79 -4.00
CA MET A 28 19.79 5.23 -4.01
C MET A 28 18.92 5.68 -5.20
N ARG A 29 19.01 4.97 -6.34
CA ARG A 29 18.23 5.27 -7.56
C ARG A 29 16.94 4.47 -7.65
N ALA A 30 16.82 3.36 -6.92
CA ALA A 30 15.65 2.51 -6.92
C ALA A 30 14.50 3.26 -6.25
N PHE A 31 13.55 3.67 -7.08
CA PHE A 31 12.27 4.18 -6.62
C PHE A 31 11.28 3.01 -6.61
N ILE A 32 10.66 2.72 -5.46
CA ILE A 32 9.57 1.74 -5.37
C ILE A 32 8.25 2.51 -5.51
N PRO A 33 7.59 2.46 -6.68
CA PRO A 33 6.27 3.05 -6.83
C PRO A 33 5.31 2.36 -5.86
N GLY A 34 4.71 3.15 -4.96
CA GLY A 34 3.77 2.69 -3.93
C GLY A 34 4.21 2.84 -2.47
N THR A 35 5.47 3.24 -2.20
CA THR A 35 5.92 3.60 -0.83
C THR A 35 6.22 5.09 -0.67
N ALA A 36 6.15 5.86 -1.75
CA ALA A 36 5.87 7.28 -1.64
C ALA A 36 4.50 7.38 -0.98
N SER A 37 4.52 7.67 0.32
CA SER A 37 3.40 8.25 1.03
C SER A 37 2.67 9.15 0.06
N GLU A 38 1.42 8.79 -0.22
CA GLU A 38 0.33 9.71 -0.46
C GLU A 38 0.76 11.10 0.03
N GLU A 39 1.08 11.98 -0.93
CA GLU A 39 1.38 13.37 -0.65
C GLU A 39 0.29 13.86 0.29
N VAL A 40 0.68 14.30 1.47
CA VAL A 40 -0.16 15.15 2.30
C VAL A 40 -0.35 16.45 1.52
N ARG A 41 -1.38 16.43 0.68
CA ARG A 41 -2.31 17.49 0.25
C ARG A 41 -1.79 18.93 0.39
N ASP A 42 -1.80 19.64 -0.73
CA ASP A 42 -2.23 21.04 -0.73
C ASP A 42 -3.29 21.29 -1.82
N GLY A 43 -4.56 21.29 -1.39
CA GLY A 43 -5.54 22.29 -1.79
C GLY A 43 -5.87 22.56 -3.27
N GLY A 44 -5.73 21.61 -4.18
CA GLY A 44 -6.26 21.71 -5.55
C GLY A 44 -7.49 20.83 -5.74
N GLU A 45 -8.58 21.42 -6.19
CA GLU A 45 -9.89 20.79 -6.41
C GLU A 45 -9.80 19.40 -7.09
N GLU A 46 -10.38 18.39 -6.45
CA GLU A 46 -10.55 17.05 -7.01
C GLU A 46 -11.54 17.11 -8.18
N GLU A 47 -11.04 17.10 -9.42
CA GLU A 47 -11.87 16.83 -10.60
C GLU A 47 -12.56 15.46 -10.43
N PRO A 48 -13.88 15.34 -10.65
CA PRO A 48 -14.60 14.09 -10.47
C PRO A 48 -14.10 13.08 -11.50
N ARG A 49 -13.24 12.17 -11.04
CA ARG A 49 -12.76 11.03 -11.82
C ARG A 49 -13.98 10.16 -12.13
N SER A 50 -14.38 10.15 -13.40
CA SER A 50 -15.43 9.30 -13.95
C SER A 50 -15.23 7.86 -13.45
N GLU A 51 -16.13 7.40 -12.59
CA GLU A 51 -16.18 6.01 -12.14
C GLU A 51 -16.49 5.14 -13.37
N GLY A 52 -15.46 4.54 -13.94
CA GLY A 52 -15.63 3.50 -14.93
C GLY A 52 -16.35 2.33 -14.26
N ASN A 53 -17.55 2.00 -14.75
CA ASN A 53 -18.27 0.80 -14.35
C ASN A 53 -17.40 -0.42 -14.68
N TYR A 54 -16.67 -0.93 -13.69
CA TYR A 54 -15.97 -2.20 -13.82
C TYR A 54 -16.97 -3.31 -13.49
N THR A 55 -17.26 -4.15 -14.49
CA THR A 55 -18.01 -5.38 -14.28
C THR A 55 -17.00 -6.50 -14.06
N GLU A 56 -16.85 -6.95 -12.80
CA GLU A 56 -16.01 -8.09 -12.46
C GLU A 56 -16.77 -9.39 -12.76
N THR A 57 -16.42 -10.08 -13.85
CA THR A 57 -16.92 -11.42 -14.14
C THR A 57 -15.98 -12.44 -13.52
N LYS A 58 -16.38 -13.02 -12.39
CA LYS A 58 -15.64 -14.11 -11.74
C LYS A 58 -15.87 -15.41 -12.55
N GLN A 59 -14.80 -15.96 -13.12
CA GLN A 59 -14.83 -17.27 -13.79
C GLN A 59 -14.42 -18.35 -12.79
N GLU A 60 -15.26 -19.35 -12.58
CA GLU A 60 -14.95 -20.51 -11.74
C GLU A 60 -14.65 -21.73 -12.63
N PHE A 61 -13.63 -22.50 -12.24
CA PHE A 61 -13.14 -23.67 -12.96
C PHE A 61 -13.34 -24.92 -12.09
N ASP A 62 -13.70 -26.04 -12.68
CA ASP A 62 -13.86 -27.31 -11.98
C ASP A 62 -12.52 -28.02 -11.68
N GLU A 63 -12.55 -29.11 -10.92
CA GLU A 63 -11.37 -29.91 -10.57
C GLU A 63 -10.66 -30.55 -11.78
N ARG A 64 -11.29 -30.51 -12.96
CA ARG A 64 -10.73 -30.98 -14.25
C ARG A 64 -10.22 -29.82 -15.12
N GLY A 65 -10.29 -28.58 -14.64
CA GLY A 65 -9.80 -27.39 -15.32
C GLY A 65 -10.74 -26.86 -16.40
N GLU A 66 -12.01 -27.27 -16.40
CA GLU A 66 -13.03 -26.79 -17.33
C GLU A 66 -13.80 -25.60 -16.73
N LEU A 67 -14.16 -24.64 -17.58
CA LEU A 67 -14.82 -23.39 -17.21
C LEU A 67 -16.31 -23.67 -16.94
N VAL A 68 -16.77 -23.36 -15.72
CA VAL A 68 -18.14 -23.63 -15.27
C VAL A 68 -18.94 -22.33 -15.27
N ASP A 69 -20.09 -22.32 -15.95
CA ASP A 69 -21.02 -21.19 -15.91
C ASP A 69 -21.77 -21.16 -14.56
N VAL A 70 -21.32 -20.26 -13.68
CA VAL A 70 -21.86 -20.07 -12.32
C VAL A 70 -23.33 -19.61 -12.31
N ASN A 71 -23.83 -19.01 -13.40
CA ASN A 71 -25.22 -18.54 -13.47
C ASN A 71 -26.21 -19.71 -13.55
N GLU A 72 -25.84 -20.82 -14.18
CA GLU A 72 -26.71 -21.98 -14.34
C GLU A 72 -26.72 -22.87 -13.08
N ALA A 73 -25.62 -22.89 -12.32
CA ALA A 73 -25.49 -23.65 -11.08
C ALA A 73 -26.16 -22.98 -9.86
N GLN A 74 -26.25 -21.65 -9.82
CA GLN A 74 -26.90 -20.94 -8.71
C GLN A 74 -28.43 -20.96 -8.77
N ALA A 75 -29.04 -21.32 -9.91
CA ALA A 75 -30.50 -21.45 -10.02
C ALA A 75 -31.07 -22.68 -9.26
N GLN A 76 -30.22 -23.59 -8.78
CA GLN A 76 -30.65 -24.85 -8.15
C GLN A 76 -30.23 -25.03 -6.68
N ALA A 77 -29.44 -24.13 -6.10
CA ALA A 77 -29.02 -24.22 -4.70
C ALA A 77 -29.42 -22.97 -3.92
N GLY A 78 -30.42 -23.12 -3.03
CA GLY A 78 -30.91 -22.07 -2.14
C GLY A 78 -29.78 -21.40 -1.35
N ALA A 79 -29.74 -20.08 -1.41
CA ALA A 79 -28.72 -19.22 -0.83
C ALA A 79 -28.68 -19.29 0.72
N PRO A 80 -27.49 -19.28 1.36
CA PRO A 80 -27.37 -18.85 2.74
C PRO A 80 -27.23 -17.32 2.79
N ASP A 81 -27.95 -16.75 3.73
CA ASP A 81 -28.09 -15.33 4.05
C ASP A 81 -26.73 -14.68 4.37
N GLN A 82 -26.18 -13.89 3.44
CA GLN A 82 -25.00 -13.07 3.69
C GLN A 82 -25.44 -11.72 4.25
N LEU A 83 -25.28 -11.53 5.57
CA LEU A 83 -25.59 -10.25 6.21
C LEU A 83 -24.76 -9.11 5.59
N PRO A 84 -25.37 -7.96 5.26
CA PRO A 84 -24.67 -6.82 4.68
C PRO A 84 -23.72 -6.21 5.71
N GLN A 85 -22.42 -6.20 5.39
CA GLN A 85 -21.40 -5.49 6.17
C GLN A 85 -21.60 -3.98 5.96
N GLN A 86 -22.05 -3.26 6.98
CA GLN A 86 -22.18 -1.80 6.91
C GLN A 86 -20.81 -1.14 7.07
N PRO A 87 -20.52 -0.06 6.30
CA PRO A 87 -19.25 0.65 6.41
C PRO A 87 -19.12 1.37 7.75
N LEU A 88 -17.96 1.22 8.41
CA LEU A 88 -17.64 1.87 9.68
C LEU A 88 -17.41 3.38 9.45
N VAL A 89 -18.37 4.21 9.85
CA VAL A 89 -18.21 5.67 9.86
C VAL A 89 -17.37 6.07 11.08
N LYS A 90 -16.16 6.60 10.86
CA LYS A 90 -15.34 7.20 11.92
C LYS A 90 -15.78 8.65 12.15
N ASP A 91 -15.94 9.02 13.41
CA ASP A 91 -16.19 10.41 13.79
C ASP A 91 -15.02 11.32 13.40
N LYS A 92 -15.35 12.54 12.96
CA LYS A 92 -14.35 13.55 12.58
C LYS A 92 -13.53 13.97 13.81
N MET A 93 -12.21 14.05 13.66
CA MET A 93 -11.32 14.53 14.72
C MET A 93 -11.64 15.99 15.11
N PRO A 94 -11.60 16.34 16.41
CA PRO A 94 -11.82 17.71 16.88
C PRO A 94 -10.85 18.71 16.23
N GLY A 95 -11.29 19.95 16.02
CA GLY A 95 -10.44 21.01 15.48
C GLY A 95 -9.29 21.37 16.41
N ARG A 96 -8.21 21.94 15.85
CA ARG A 96 -6.95 22.24 16.57
C ARG A 96 -7.14 23.04 17.89
N ASN A 97 -8.09 23.97 17.93
CA ASN A 97 -8.35 24.81 19.10
C ASN A 97 -9.56 24.37 19.95
N ASP A 98 -10.29 23.33 19.54
CA ASP A 98 -11.49 22.85 20.24
C ASP A 98 -11.15 22.24 21.60
N PRO A 99 -12.10 22.18 22.55
CA PRO A 99 -11.90 21.48 23.81
C PRO A 99 -11.56 20.01 23.56
N CYS A 100 -10.51 19.52 24.20
CA CYS A 100 -10.09 18.13 24.02
C CYS A 100 -11.14 17.16 24.60
N PRO A 101 -11.55 16.10 23.86
CA PRO A 101 -12.60 15.18 24.27
C PRO A 101 -12.26 14.35 25.52
N CYS A 102 -11.01 14.40 26.00
CA CYS A 102 -10.61 13.79 27.27
C CYS A 102 -11.06 14.57 28.52
N GLY A 103 -11.76 15.70 28.35
CA GLY A 103 -12.27 16.49 29.47
C GLY A 103 -11.21 17.30 30.23
N SER A 104 -9.98 17.38 29.74
CA SER A 104 -8.87 18.07 30.42
C SER A 104 -8.98 19.60 30.46
N GLY A 105 -10.00 20.20 29.82
CA GLY A 105 -10.16 21.65 29.68
C GLY A 105 -9.10 22.32 28.78
N LYS A 106 -8.17 21.56 28.21
CA LYS A 106 -7.12 22.06 27.31
C LYS A 106 -7.59 22.01 25.85
N LYS A 107 -7.07 22.93 25.02
CA LYS A 107 -7.25 22.91 23.56
C LYS A 107 -6.69 21.62 22.98
N PHE A 108 -7.33 21.06 21.95
CA PHE A 108 -6.99 19.77 21.35
C PHE A 108 -5.49 19.69 20.97
N LYS A 109 -4.94 20.71 20.32
CA LYS A 109 -3.50 20.81 19.96
C LYS A 109 -2.51 20.72 21.13
N ASN A 110 -2.95 21.06 22.34
CA ASN A 110 -2.12 21.04 23.55
C ASN A 110 -2.30 19.76 24.37
N CYS A 111 -3.13 18.82 23.89
CA CYS A 111 -3.44 17.56 24.56
C CYS A 111 -3.34 16.40 23.55
N HIS A 112 -4.44 15.72 23.24
CA HIS A 112 -4.46 14.56 22.34
C HIS A 112 -4.15 14.90 20.88
N GLY A 113 -4.26 16.18 20.50
CA GLY A 113 -3.83 16.67 19.18
C GLY A 113 -2.35 17.07 19.13
N LYS A 114 -1.58 16.96 20.23
CA LYS A 114 -0.18 17.39 20.25
C LYS A 114 0.67 16.50 19.33
N GLY A 115 1.10 17.06 18.20
CA GLY A 115 1.86 16.34 17.16
C GLY A 115 0.99 15.67 16.09
N ILE A 116 -0.34 15.81 16.18
CA ILE A 116 -1.29 15.37 15.15
C ILE A 116 -1.91 16.59 14.43
N VAL A 117 -2.11 17.71 15.15
CA VAL A 117 -2.64 19.00 14.67
C VAL A 117 -1.82 20.21 15.13
#